data_AF-A0A1R4IKP3-F1
#
_entry.id   AF-A0A1R4IKP3-F1
#
_cell.length_a   1.000
_cell.length_b   1.000
_cell.length_c   1.000
_cell.angle_alpha   90.00
_cell.angle_beta   90.00
_cell.angle_gamma   90.00
#
_symmetry.space_group_name_H-M   'P 1'
#
loop_
_entity.id
_entity.type
_entity.pdbx_description
1 polymer ?
#
loop_
_entity_poly.entity_id
_entity_poly.type
_entity_poly.pdbx_seq_one_letter_code
_entity_poly.pdbx_strand_id
1 'polypeptide(L)'
;MVADCLALLAGRDVDPEFIYALGGPPARWAITGDVGGPDYWLRVWALRGLLYVFADCAAPEVIDALSDEHWRVREMAAKVCARRRIEGVLPLLAKLRDDPNMRVQRAAERASMRVVS
;
A
#
# COMPACT_ATOMS: atom_id res chain seq x y z
N MET A 1 1.52 12.16 -9.56
CA MET A 1 1.24 10.71 -9.56
C MET A 1 1.94 9.96 -8.43
N VAL A 2 3.28 9.81 -8.43
CA VAL A 2 3.97 9.15 -7.29
C VAL A 2 3.85 10.00 -6.02
N ALA A 3 4.11 11.30 -6.10
CA ALA A 3 4.01 12.23 -4.98
C ALA A 3 2.61 12.20 -4.32
N ASP A 4 1.55 12.09 -5.11
CA ASP A 4 0.17 12.02 -4.61
C ASP A 4 -0.11 10.69 -3.91
N CYS A 5 0.41 9.56 -4.41
CA CYS A 5 0.37 8.29 -3.68
C CYS A 5 1.08 8.41 -2.32
N LEU A 6 2.24 9.08 -2.26
CA LEU A 6 2.99 9.27 -1.02
C LEU A 6 2.26 10.21 -0.05
N ALA A 7 1.65 11.28 -0.55
CA ALA A 7 0.80 12.16 0.24
C ALA A 7 -0.39 11.39 0.84
N LEU A 8 -1.08 10.58 0.02
CA LEU A 8 -2.21 9.79 0.48
C LEU A 8 -1.83 8.69 1.48
N LEU A 9 -0.65 8.06 1.31
CA LEU A 9 -0.09 7.13 2.30
C LEU A 9 0.18 7.79 3.65
N ALA A 10 0.67 9.03 3.63
CA ALA A 10 0.94 9.84 4.81
C ALA A 10 -0.32 10.49 5.41
N GLY A 11 -1.52 10.16 4.90
CA GLY A 11 -2.78 10.75 5.37
C GLY A 11 -2.93 12.23 5.04
N ARG A 12 -2.20 12.74 4.05
CA ARG A 12 -2.33 14.12 3.57
C ARG A 12 -3.38 14.21 2.46
N ASP A 13 -4.00 15.38 2.38
CA ASP A 13 -4.96 15.70 1.32
C ASP A 13 -4.28 15.71 -0.05
N VAL A 14 -5.02 15.26 -1.05
CA VAL A 14 -4.65 15.24 -2.47
C VAL A 14 -5.87 15.59 -3.30
N ASP A 15 -5.68 15.80 -4.60
CA ASP A 15 -6.76 16.08 -5.54
C ASP A 15 -7.88 15.02 -5.45
N PRO A 16 -9.16 15.40 -5.23
CA PRO A 16 -10.28 14.47 -5.24
C PRO A 16 -10.41 13.64 -6.53
N GLU A 17 -10.06 14.21 -7.69
CA GLU A 17 -10.05 13.44 -8.95
C GLU A 17 -9.01 12.33 -8.91
N PHE A 18 -7.87 12.54 -8.26
CA PHE A 18 -6.85 11.52 -8.08
C PHE A 18 -7.35 10.38 -7.17
N ILE A 19 -8.04 10.73 -6.08
CA ILE A 19 -8.67 9.73 -5.20
C ILE A 19 -9.69 8.90 -5.99
N TYR A 20 -10.51 9.54 -6.82
CA TYR A 20 -11.46 8.88 -7.70
C TYR A 20 -10.76 7.97 -8.72
N ALA A 21 -9.67 8.42 -9.33
CA ALA A 21 -8.91 7.64 -10.30
C ALA A 21 -8.33 6.34 -9.69
N LEU A 22 -7.96 6.36 -8.40
CA LEU A 22 -7.44 5.17 -7.72
C LEU A 22 -8.54 4.22 -7.23
N GLY A 23 -9.64 4.75 -6.68
CA GLY A 23 -10.66 3.95 -5.99
C GLY A 23 -11.98 3.76 -6.75
N GLY A 24 -12.21 4.51 -7.83
CA GLY A 24 -13.42 4.46 -8.66
C GLY A 24 -14.68 4.96 -7.95
N PRO A 25 -15.88 4.54 -8.39
CA PRO A 25 -17.14 4.91 -7.73
C PRO A 25 -17.18 4.68 -6.21
N PRO A 26 -16.58 3.59 -5.65
CA PRO A 26 -16.47 3.41 -4.21
C PRO A 26 -15.67 4.46 -3.45
N ALA A 27 -14.90 5.31 -4.13
CA ALA A 27 -14.13 6.40 -3.51
C ALA A 27 -14.93 7.71 -3.36
N ARG A 28 -16.16 7.77 -3.88
CA ARG A 28 -16.98 8.99 -3.84
C ARG A 28 -17.12 9.56 -2.43
N TRP A 29 -17.21 8.72 -1.40
CA TRP A 29 -17.31 9.19 0.00
C TRP A 29 -16.10 10.02 0.44
N ALA A 30 -14.89 9.70 -0.04
CA ALA A 30 -13.68 10.42 0.30
C ALA A 30 -13.64 11.83 -0.34
N ILE A 31 -14.52 12.07 -1.30
CA ILE A 31 -14.64 13.32 -2.05
C ILE A 31 -15.84 14.13 -1.54
N THR A 32 -16.97 13.47 -1.25
CA THR A 32 -18.21 14.12 -0.84
C THR A 32 -18.31 14.35 0.66
N GLY A 33 -17.49 13.67 1.47
CA GLY A 33 -17.59 13.72 2.92
C GLY A 33 -18.81 12.98 3.49
N ASP A 34 -19.49 12.17 2.67
CA ASP A 34 -20.56 11.28 3.11
C ASP A 34 -20.04 10.23 4.10
N VAL A 35 -20.93 9.55 4.84
CA VAL A 35 -20.57 8.45 5.77
C VAL A 35 -19.75 7.41 5.00
N GLY A 36 -18.44 7.48 5.20
CA GLY A 36 -17.48 6.91 4.28
C GLY A 36 -17.03 5.51 4.65
N GLY A 37 -16.48 4.81 3.66
CA GLY A 37 -15.73 3.59 3.90
C GLY A 37 -14.54 3.84 4.82
N PRO A 38 -13.95 2.78 5.40
CA PRO A 38 -12.78 2.93 6.28
C PRO A 38 -11.63 3.70 5.61
N ASP A 39 -11.02 4.63 6.35
CA ASP A 39 -9.94 5.53 5.90
C ASP A 39 -8.72 4.78 5.31
N TYR A 40 -8.41 3.58 5.82
CA TYR A 40 -7.29 2.76 5.33
C TYR A 40 -7.39 2.43 3.85
N TRP A 41 -8.59 2.51 3.25
CA TRP A 41 -8.76 2.31 1.81
C TRP A 41 -7.95 3.30 0.99
N LEU A 42 -7.79 4.54 1.46
CA LEU A 42 -6.95 5.55 0.82
C LEU A 42 -5.50 5.06 0.71
N ARG A 43 -4.96 4.49 1.79
CA ARG A 43 -3.60 3.92 1.82
C ARG A 43 -3.48 2.68 0.93
N VAL A 44 -4.49 1.80 0.94
CA VAL A 44 -4.53 0.63 0.04
C VAL A 44 -4.53 1.06 -1.43
N TRP A 45 -5.32 2.06 -1.77
CA TRP A 45 -5.43 2.59 -3.14
C TRP A 45 -4.14 3.28 -3.58
N ALA A 46 -3.50 4.05 -2.70
CA ALA A 46 -2.19 4.65 -2.95
C ALA A 46 -1.13 3.57 -3.25
N LEU A 47 -1.00 2.55 -2.38
CA LEU A 47 -0.08 1.43 -2.60
C LEU A 47 -0.39 0.68 -3.89
N ARG A 48 -1.67 0.49 -4.22
CA ARG A 48 -2.07 -0.11 -5.50
C ARG A 48 -1.63 0.76 -6.69
N GLY A 49 -1.73 2.08 -6.59
CA GLY A 49 -1.17 3.00 -7.58
C GLY A 49 0.32 2.79 -7.77
N LEU A 50 1.06 2.58 -6.69
CA LEU A 50 2.51 2.31 -6.71
C LEU A 50 2.89 0.98 -7.41
N LEU A 51 1.95 0.06 -7.63
CA LEU A 51 2.19 -1.11 -8.51
C LEU A 51 2.40 -0.72 -9.98
N TYR A 52 1.85 0.43 -10.40
CA TYR A 52 1.88 0.89 -11.79
C TYR A 52 2.79 2.10 -11.96
N VAL A 53 2.71 3.09 -11.07
CA VAL A 53 3.56 4.29 -11.09
C VAL A 53 4.48 4.32 -9.88
N PHE A 54 5.77 4.08 -10.07
CA PHE A 54 6.73 3.94 -8.98
C PHE A 54 8.02 4.69 -9.29
N ALA A 55 8.61 5.27 -8.25
CA ALA A 55 9.95 5.80 -8.23
C ALA A 55 10.63 5.33 -6.93
N ASP A 56 11.95 5.18 -6.95
CA ASP A 56 12.69 4.59 -5.81
C ASP A 56 12.55 5.40 -4.52
N CYS A 57 12.26 6.70 -4.62
CA CYS A 57 11.95 7.55 -3.47
C CYS A 57 10.69 7.12 -2.70
N ALA A 58 9.83 6.28 -3.26
CA ALA A 58 8.64 5.73 -2.60
C ALA A 58 8.92 4.49 -1.74
N ALA A 59 10.15 3.94 -1.82
CA ALA A 59 10.50 2.73 -1.09
C ALA A 59 10.33 2.87 0.43
N PRO A 60 10.78 3.96 1.10
CA PRO A 60 10.62 4.11 2.54
C PRO A 60 9.16 4.03 3.00
N GLU A 61 8.24 4.72 2.33
CA GLU A 61 6.83 4.74 2.70
C GLU A 61 6.14 3.40 2.44
N VAL A 62 6.54 2.67 1.40
CA VAL A 62 6.07 1.30 1.17
C VAL A 62 6.57 0.35 2.27
N ILE A 63 7.82 0.52 2.70
CA ILE A 63 8.43 -0.25 3.77
C ILE A 63 7.70 0.00 5.09
N ASP A 64 7.44 1.26 5.42
CA ASP A 64 6.70 1.64 6.64
C ASP A 64 5.28 1.05 6.64
N ALA A 65 4.62 1.03 5.47
CA ALA A 65 3.29 0.46 5.31
C ALA A 65 3.22 -1.07 5.54
N LEU A 66 4.36 -1.78 5.59
CA LEU A 66 4.39 -3.19 6.04
C LEU A 66 3.99 -3.35 7.51
N SER A 67 4.05 -2.28 8.30
CA SER A 67 3.70 -2.27 9.72
C SER A 67 2.37 -1.58 10.03
N ASP A 68 1.57 -1.23 9.00
CA ASP A 68 0.28 -0.57 9.18
C ASP A 68 -0.67 -1.40 10.04
N GLU A 69 -1.47 -0.76 10.88
CA GLU A 69 -2.44 -1.42 11.77
C GLU A 69 -3.46 -2.28 10.98
N HIS A 70 -3.80 -1.88 9.75
CA HIS A 70 -4.78 -2.53 8.90
C HIS A 70 -4.13 -3.57 8.00
N TRP A 71 -4.55 -4.82 8.13
CA TRP A 71 -3.98 -5.96 7.38
C TRP A 71 -4.03 -5.78 5.85
N ARG A 72 -5.02 -5.05 5.31
CA ARG A 72 -5.13 -4.79 3.86
C ARG A 72 -4.01 -3.89 3.36
N VAL A 73 -3.56 -2.94 4.18
CA VAL A 73 -2.44 -2.06 3.86
C VAL A 73 -1.14 -2.88 3.86
N ARG A 74 -0.89 -3.67 4.91
CA ARG A 74 0.27 -4.58 4.98
C ARG A 74 0.33 -5.56 3.80
N GLU A 75 -0.81 -6.17 3.45
CA GLU A 75 -0.91 -7.07 2.30
C GLU A 75 -0.52 -6.36 1.00
N MET A 76 -1.02 -5.14 0.77
CA MET A 76 -0.73 -4.38 -0.43
C MET A 76 0.74 -3.92 -0.47
N ALA A 77 1.29 -3.47 0.66
CA ALA A 77 2.69 -3.08 0.79
C ALA A 77 3.62 -4.24 0.43
N ALA A 78 3.35 -5.46 0.92
CA ALA A 78 4.10 -6.65 0.55
C ALA A 78 4.02 -6.95 -0.96
N LYS A 79 2.86 -6.75 -1.59
CA LYS A 79 2.72 -6.88 -3.06
C LYS A 79 3.55 -5.85 -3.83
N VAL A 80 3.60 -4.60 -3.36
CA VAL A 80 4.44 -3.55 -3.96
C VAL A 80 5.92 -3.91 -3.82
N CYS A 81 6.36 -4.34 -2.63
CA CYS A 81 7.72 -4.82 -2.39
C CYS A 81 8.11 -5.92 -3.39
N ALA A 82 7.24 -6.92 -3.59
CA ALA A 82 7.45 -7.99 -4.56
C ALA A 82 7.55 -7.47 -6.01
N ARG A 83 6.60 -6.60 -6.41
CA ARG A 83 6.49 -6.11 -7.79
C ARG A 83 7.63 -5.19 -8.20
N ARG A 84 8.15 -4.43 -7.23
CA ARG A 84 9.21 -3.43 -7.40
C ARG A 84 10.58 -3.91 -6.95
N ARG A 85 10.66 -5.10 -6.34
CA ARG A 85 11.89 -5.69 -5.80
C ARG A 85 12.61 -4.73 -4.84
N ILE A 86 11.84 -4.16 -3.90
CA ILE A 86 12.41 -3.24 -2.91
C ILE A 86 13.42 -4.01 -2.05
N GLU A 87 14.64 -3.52 -2.00
CA GLU A 87 15.75 -4.13 -1.26
C GLU A 87 15.65 -3.85 0.24
N GLY A 88 16.35 -4.65 1.06
CA GLY A 88 16.41 -4.45 2.51
C GLY A 88 15.13 -4.85 3.29
N VAL A 89 14.07 -5.28 2.62
CA VAL A 89 12.76 -5.57 3.25
C VAL A 89 12.63 -6.98 3.85
N LEU A 90 13.59 -7.88 3.60
CA LEU A 90 13.49 -9.29 4.01
C LEU A 90 13.23 -9.50 5.50
N PRO A 91 13.87 -8.77 6.44
CA PRO A 91 13.57 -8.93 7.87
C PRO A 91 12.12 -8.55 8.21
N LEU A 92 11.55 -7.55 7.52
CA LEU A 92 10.18 -7.12 7.74
C LEU A 92 9.18 -8.11 7.13
N LEU A 93 9.44 -8.60 5.92
CA LEU A 93 8.63 -9.66 5.31
C LEU A 93 8.67 -10.95 6.13
N ALA A 94 9.81 -11.28 6.75
CA ALA A 94 9.92 -12.45 7.63
C ALA A 94 8.99 -12.35 8.83
N LYS A 95 8.85 -11.17 9.45
CA LYS A 95 7.91 -10.90 10.56
C LYS A 95 6.45 -11.08 10.12
N LEU A 96 6.12 -10.69 8.89
CA LEU A 96 4.76 -10.81 8.35
C LEU A 96 4.30 -12.25 8.09
N ARG A 97 5.18 -13.25 8.17
CA ARG A 97 4.78 -14.66 8.12
C ARG A 97 3.99 -15.10 9.34
N ASP A 98 4.14 -14.39 10.46
CA ASP A 98 3.41 -14.62 11.70
C ASP A 98 2.22 -13.65 11.86
N ASP A 99 1.86 -12.91 10.81
CA ASP A 99 0.73 -11.97 10.82
C ASP A 99 -0.58 -12.72 11.11
N PRO A 100 -1.51 -12.19 11.93
CA PRO A 100 -2.79 -12.85 12.22
C PRO A 100 -3.65 -13.07 10.96
N ASN A 101 -3.40 -12.34 9.88
CA ASN A 101 -4.12 -12.47 8.62
C ASN A 101 -3.37 -13.33 7.60
N MET A 102 -3.94 -14.48 7.26
CA MET A 102 -3.42 -15.43 6.26
C MET A 102 -3.11 -14.80 4.89
N ARG A 103 -3.81 -13.73 4.48
CA ARG A 103 -3.52 -13.05 3.20
C ARG A 103 -2.21 -12.28 3.26
N VAL A 104 -1.90 -11.68 4.41
CA VAL A 104 -0.63 -10.98 4.65
C VAL A 104 0.52 -11.97 4.65
N GLN A 105 0.38 -13.09 5.37
CA GLN A 105 1.38 -14.17 5.39
C GLN A 105 1.76 -14.63 3.96
N ARG A 106 0.75 -14.98 3.15
CA ARG A 106 0.94 -15.41 1.76
C ARG A 106 1.55 -14.32 0.87
N ALA A 107 1.23 -13.04 1.11
CA ALA A 107 1.82 -11.93 0.37
C ALA A 107 3.30 -11.77 0.74
N ALA A 108 3.65 -11.92 2.01
CA ALA A 108 5.02 -11.82 2.50
C ALA A 108 5.91 -12.97 1.99
N GLU A 109 5.40 -14.20 1.96
CA GLU A 109 6.10 -15.35 1.37
C GLU A 109 6.43 -15.11 -0.10
N ARG A 110 5.43 -14.69 -0.90
CA ARG A 110 5.63 -14.37 -2.32
C ARG A 110 6.62 -13.23 -2.53
N ALA A 111 6.53 -12.19 -1.69
CA ALA A 111 7.45 -11.07 -1.76
C ALA A 111 8.89 -11.50 -1.46
N SER A 112 9.08 -12.34 -0.44
CA SER A 112 10.40 -12.86 -0.05
C SER A 112 11.06 -13.64 -1.19
N MET A 113 10.32 -14.52 -1.86
CA MET A 113 10.83 -15.25 -3.03
C MET A 113 11.21 -14.31 -4.19
N ARG A 114 10.48 -13.20 -4.35
CA ARG A 114 10.65 -12.29 -5.47
C ARG A 114 11.79 -11.28 -5.28
N VAL A 115 12.07 -10.89 -4.05
CA VAL A 115 13.15 -9.94 -3.70
C VAL A 115 14.51 -10.62 -3.74
N VAL A 116 14.57 -11.94 -3.52
CA VAL A 116 15.82 -12.73 -3.56
C VAL A 116 16.18 -13.22 -4.99
N SER A 117 15.28 -13.06 -5.97
CA SER A 117 15.44 -13.55 -7.37
C SER A 117 15.55 -12.47 -8.43
#